data_AF-A0ABD1X619-F1
#
_entry.id   AF-A0ABD1X619-F1
#
_cell.length_a   1.000
_cell.length_b   1.000
_cell.length_c   1.000
_cell.angle_alpha   90.00
_cell.angle_beta   90.00
_cell.angle_gamma   90.00
#
_symmetry.space_group_name_H-M   'P 1'
#
loop_
_entity.id
_entity.type
_entity.pdbx_description
1 polymer ?
#
loop_
_entity_poly.entity_id
_entity_poly.type
_entity_poly.pdbx_seq_one_letter_code
_entity_poly.pdbx_strand_id
1 'polypeptide(L)'
;MAVWGRRQGRFYEALMGIHSIRVHKRGGKGSCWAFSAVFGVEGINKIKTGQLVSLSEQELVDCEKDNEGCNGGLIEHAFEFIKKHGGLTTERIYPYKARDGNYDSNKMNSPMVMIDGHEMVPANNENDLMKAVANQPVSIAIDAGGSDLQFYSRCQYDEVDSD
;
A
#
# COMPACT_ATOMS: atom_id res chain seq x y z
N MET A 1 -2.50 -8.61 2.30
CA MET A 1 -1.26 -8.94 1.58
C MET A 1 -0.06 -8.37 2.31
N ALA A 2 0.98 -9.19 2.50
CA ALA A 2 2.21 -8.87 3.22
C ALA A 2 3.37 -8.75 2.21
N VAL A 3 4.31 -7.83 2.44
CA VAL A 3 5.44 -7.55 1.52
C VAL A 3 6.76 -7.93 2.19
N TRP A 4 7.64 -8.66 1.51
CA TRP A 4 8.89 -9.13 2.11
C TRP A 4 10.12 -8.42 1.53
N GLY A 5 11.11 -8.15 2.39
CA GLY A 5 12.45 -7.68 2.01
C GLY A 5 13.55 -8.55 2.64
N ARG A 6 14.64 -8.86 1.91
CA ARG A 6 15.74 -9.69 2.39
C ARG A 6 16.40 -9.09 3.64
N ARG A 7 16.59 -9.92 4.66
CA ARG A 7 17.57 -9.67 5.72
C ARG A 7 18.19 -11.00 6.15
N GLN A 8 19.52 -11.10 6.07
CA GLN A 8 20.28 -12.14 6.79
C GLN A 8 19.97 -12.00 8.29
N GLY A 9 19.86 -13.15 8.96
CA GLY A 9 19.19 -13.32 10.25
C GLY A 9 19.47 -12.25 11.30
N ARG A 10 18.38 -11.81 11.93
CA ARG A 10 18.22 -11.52 13.37
C ARG A 10 16.81 -10.96 13.57
N PHE A 11 16.04 -11.64 14.42
CA PHE A 11 14.80 -11.12 14.97
C PHE A 11 15.12 -9.87 15.78
N TYR A 12 14.45 -8.76 15.46
CA TYR A 12 14.40 -7.59 16.30
C TYR A 12 12.95 -7.17 16.39
N GLU A 13 12.46 -7.00 17.62
CA GLU A 13 11.18 -6.39 17.94
C GLU A 13 11.04 -5.08 17.16
N ALA A 14 10.17 -5.07 16.16
CA ALA A 14 9.80 -3.85 15.47
C ALA A 14 8.84 -3.09 16.39
N LEU A 15 9.41 -2.20 17.20
CA LEU A 15 8.63 -1.16 17.88
C LEU A 15 7.78 -0.46 16.82
N MET A 16 6.46 -0.64 16.92
CA MET A 16 5.44 0.03 16.13
C MET A 16 5.47 1.54 16.39
N GLY A 17 6.46 2.21 15.83
CA GLY A 17 6.51 3.66 15.72
C GLY A 17 5.68 4.07 14.51
N ILE A 18 4.37 4.28 14.71
CA ILE A 18 3.50 4.96 13.74
C ILE A 18 4.01 6.41 13.62
N HIS A 19 5.07 6.63 12.85
CA HIS A 19 5.52 7.96 12.49
C HIS A 19 4.75 8.38 11.22
N SER A 20 3.58 8.99 11.46
CA SER A 20 2.80 9.80 10.51
C SER A 20 2.83 9.33 9.05
N ILE A 21 2.14 8.22 8.75
CA ILE A 21 1.72 7.93 7.37
C ILE A 21 0.79 9.07 6.94
N ARG A 22 1.10 9.72 5.81
CA ARG A 22 0.28 10.83 5.32
C ARG A 22 -1.09 10.30 4.91
N VAL A 23 -2.14 10.78 5.59
CA VAL A 23 -3.53 10.52 5.19
C VAL A 23 -3.87 11.46 4.04
N HIS A 24 -3.82 10.95 2.80
CA HIS A 24 -4.32 11.69 1.65
C HIS A 24 -5.85 11.74 1.69
N LYS A 25 -6.42 12.93 1.90
CA LYS A 25 -7.86 13.16 1.86
C LYS A 25 -8.32 13.56 0.46
N ARG A 26 -9.15 12.67 -0.11
CA ARG A 26 -10.26 12.91 -1.07
C ARG A 26 -9.94 13.11 -2.56
N GLY A 27 -10.64 12.29 -3.34
CA GLY A 27 -11.10 12.47 -4.71
C GLY A 27 -11.73 11.14 -5.13
N GLY A 28 -13.00 11.10 -5.55
CA GLY A 28 -13.76 9.87 -5.85
C GLY A 28 -13.22 9.07 -7.04
N LYS A 29 -11.99 8.57 -6.91
CA LYS A 29 -11.21 7.84 -7.90
C LYS A 29 -10.77 6.55 -7.23
N GLY A 30 -11.04 5.42 -7.87
CA GLY A 30 -10.76 4.06 -7.43
C GLY A 30 -9.27 3.71 -7.41
N SER A 31 -8.37 4.64 -7.06
CA SER A 31 -6.93 4.39 -6.94
C SER A 31 -6.52 3.90 -5.55
N CYS A 32 -7.46 3.50 -4.68
CA CYS A 32 -7.18 3.05 -3.31
C CYS A 32 -6.21 1.86 -3.26
N TRP A 33 -6.23 1.00 -4.27
CA TRP A 33 -5.30 -0.11 -4.44
C TRP A 33 -3.84 0.36 -4.51
N ALA A 34 -3.59 1.46 -5.23
CA ALA A 34 -2.25 2.03 -5.39
C ALA A 34 -1.72 2.61 -4.06
N PHE A 35 -2.55 3.36 -3.34
CA PHE A 35 -2.22 3.87 -2.00
C PHE A 35 -1.93 2.75 -1.02
N SER A 36 -2.78 1.72 -1.01
CA SER A 36 -2.59 0.58 -0.11
C SER A 36 -1.28 -0.17 -0.40
N ALA A 37 -0.92 -0.35 -1.67
CA ALA A 37 0.34 -0.96 -2.07
C ALA A 37 1.54 -0.09 -1.64
N VAL A 38 1.51 1.20 -1.95
CA VAL A 38 2.57 2.17 -1.59
C VAL A 38 2.80 2.18 -0.09
N PHE A 39 1.78 2.30 0.75
CA PHE A 39 1.94 2.27 2.21
C PHE A 39 2.56 0.97 2.72
N GLY A 40 2.20 -0.17 2.12
CA GLY A 40 2.85 -1.45 2.42
C GLY A 40 4.36 -1.41 2.15
N VAL A 41 4.75 -0.88 0.99
CA VAL A 41 6.16 -0.77 0.57
C VAL A 41 6.93 0.25 1.41
N GLU A 42 6.36 1.43 1.65
CA GLU A 42 6.97 2.46 2.52
C GLU A 42 7.21 1.93 3.93
N GLY A 43 6.22 1.22 4.47
CA GLY A 43 6.27 0.61 5.79
C GLY A 43 7.37 -0.43 5.93
N ILE A 44 7.43 -1.41 5.02
CA ILE A 44 8.48 -2.42 5.06
C ILE A 44 9.86 -1.83 4.79
N ASN A 45 9.97 -0.81 3.92
CA ASN A 45 11.22 -0.10 3.70
C ASN A 45 11.70 0.58 4.99
N LYS A 46 10.82 1.27 5.72
CA LYS A 46 11.15 1.86 7.02
C LYS A 46 11.63 0.82 8.03
N ILE A 47 10.99 -0.36 8.08
CA ILE A 47 11.40 -1.47 8.97
C ILE A 47 12.78 -2.01 8.60
N LYS A 48 13.06 -2.16 7.30
CA LYS A 48 14.30 -2.80 6.82
C LYS A 48 15.49 -1.86 6.81
N THR A 49 15.30 -0.62 6.37
CA THR A 49 16.38 0.36 6.14
C THR A 49 16.44 1.45 7.20
N GLY A 50 15.39 1.63 8.00
CA GLY A 50 15.25 2.75 8.92
C GLY A 50 14.82 4.06 8.26
N GLN A 51 14.64 4.09 6.94
CA GLN A 51 14.27 5.29 6.19
C GLN A 51 12.80 5.25 5.76
N LEU A 52 12.04 6.29 6.10
CA LEU A 52 10.68 6.47 5.60
C LEU A 52 10.79 7.33 4.35
N VAL A 53 10.53 6.73 3.19
CA VAL A 53 10.60 7.38 1.88
C VAL A 53 9.18 7.48 1.36
N SER A 54 8.77 8.66 0.88
CA SER A 54 7.45 8.79 0.27
C SER A 54 7.49 8.38 -1.20
N LEU A 55 6.77 7.32 -1.55
CA LEU A 55 6.71 6.72 -2.88
C LEU A 55 5.51 7.24 -3.68
N SER A 56 5.58 7.11 -4.99
CA SER A 56 4.55 7.62 -5.90
C SER A 56 3.41 6.62 -6.09
N GLU A 57 2.20 6.99 -5.68
CA GLU A 57 0.99 6.26 -6.06
C GLU A 57 0.63 6.49 -7.54
N GLN A 58 0.96 7.66 -8.08
CA GLN A 58 0.65 8.01 -9.46
C GLN A 58 1.43 7.15 -10.46
N GLU A 59 2.64 6.75 -10.10
CA GLU A 59 3.44 5.83 -10.91
C GLU A 59 2.68 4.51 -11.11
N LEU A 60 2.06 3.96 -10.06
CA LEU A 60 1.22 2.77 -10.20
C LEU A 60 -0.02 3.05 -11.06
N VAL A 61 -0.72 4.16 -10.80
CA VAL A 61 -1.93 4.54 -11.56
C VAL A 61 -1.65 4.67 -13.06
N ASP A 62 -0.51 5.25 -13.44
CA ASP A 62 -0.20 5.55 -14.84
C ASP A 62 0.51 4.40 -15.56
N CYS A 63 1.26 3.56 -14.83
CA CYS A 63 2.18 2.59 -15.42
C CYS A 63 1.77 1.13 -15.25
N GLU A 64 1.02 0.79 -14.20
CA GLU A 64 0.49 -0.55 -14.00
C GLU A 64 -0.70 -0.76 -14.96
N LYS A 65 -0.71 -1.86 -15.71
CA LYS A 65 -1.67 -2.09 -16.81
C LYS A 65 -2.62 -3.26 -16.57
N ASP A 66 -2.37 -4.08 -15.56
CA ASP A 66 -3.27 -5.14 -15.12
C ASP A 66 -4.43 -4.56 -14.28
N ASN A 67 -4.29 -3.35 -13.73
CA ASN A 67 -5.34 -2.55 -13.11
C ASN A 67 -5.90 -1.46 -14.05
N GLU A 68 -7.02 -0.87 -13.63
CA GLU A 68 -7.75 0.15 -14.38
C GLU A 68 -7.49 1.58 -13.85
N GLY A 69 -6.29 1.84 -13.32
CA GLY A 69 -5.91 3.16 -12.83
C GLY A 69 -6.88 3.71 -11.78
N CYS A 70 -7.55 4.80 -12.11
CA CYS A 70 -8.54 5.46 -11.28
C CYS A 70 -9.93 4.79 -11.28
N ASN A 71 -10.17 3.72 -12.03
CA ASN A 71 -11.44 2.99 -12.02
C ASN A 71 -11.44 1.81 -11.06
N GLY A 72 -10.27 1.38 -10.59
CA GLY A 72 -10.15 0.25 -9.67
C GLY A 72 -8.88 -0.55 -9.91
N GLY A 73 -8.61 -1.49 -9.01
CA GLY A 73 -7.47 -2.37 -9.13
C GLY A 73 -7.29 -3.29 -7.93
N LEU A 74 -6.42 -4.28 -8.11
CA LEU A 74 -6.00 -5.23 -7.10
C LEU A 74 -4.61 -4.86 -6.62
N ILE A 75 -4.44 -4.90 -5.29
CA ILE A 75 -3.16 -4.61 -4.63
C ILE A 75 -2.06 -5.62 -5.07
N GLU A 76 -2.46 -6.85 -5.44
CA GLU A 76 -1.55 -7.89 -5.93
C GLU A 76 -0.81 -7.48 -7.21
N HIS A 77 -1.55 -6.95 -8.18
CA HIS A 77 -0.96 -6.49 -9.45
C HIS A 77 0.02 -5.35 -9.21
N ALA A 78 -0.29 -4.45 -8.27
CA ALA A 78 0.65 -3.41 -7.85
C ALA A 78 1.96 -4.00 -7.31
N PHE A 79 1.91 -4.95 -6.38
CA PHE A 79 3.15 -5.54 -5.85
C PHE A 79 3.93 -6.31 -6.90
N GLU A 80 3.27 -7.06 -7.78
CA GLU A 80 3.95 -7.74 -8.88
C GLU A 80 4.61 -6.75 -9.84
N PHE A 81 3.96 -5.63 -10.13
CA PHE A 81 4.54 -4.56 -10.93
C PHE A 81 5.80 -3.99 -10.26
N ILE A 82 5.74 -3.61 -8.99
CA ILE A 82 6.87 -3.05 -8.25
C ILE A 82 8.06 -4.00 -8.29
N LYS A 83 7.82 -5.30 -8.08
CA LYS A 83 8.85 -6.34 -8.14
C LYS A 83 9.44 -6.46 -9.55
N LYS A 84 8.61 -6.54 -10.59
CA LYS A 84 9.04 -6.74 -11.99
C LYS A 84 9.76 -5.52 -12.56
N HIS A 85 9.33 -4.31 -12.19
CA HIS A 85 9.85 -3.05 -12.70
C HIS A 85 11.04 -2.50 -11.90
N GLY A 86 11.47 -3.19 -10.83
CA GLY A 86 12.64 -2.80 -10.05
C GLY A 86 12.37 -1.67 -9.06
N GLY A 87 11.13 -1.55 -8.59
CA GLY A 87 10.73 -0.63 -7.53
C GLY A 87 9.84 0.53 -7.98
N LEU A 88 9.59 1.45 -7.05
CA LEU A 88 8.88 2.70 -7.30
C LEU A 88 9.78 3.91 -7.07
N THR A 89 9.54 4.95 -7.86
CA THR A 89 10.04 6.30 -7.64
C THR A 89 9.33 7.00 -6.48
N THR A 90 9.82 8.19 -6.15
CA THR A 90 9.28 9.00 -5.05
C THR A 90 8.14 9.89 -5.49
N GLU A 91 7.23 10.20 -4.57
CA GLU A 91 6.14 11.16 -4.78
C GLU A 91 6.65 12.53 -5.25
N ARG A 92 7.88 12.92 -4.84
CA ARG A 92 8.50 14.16 -5.31
C ARG A 92 8.80 14.16 -6.81
N ILE A 93 9.14 13.01 -7.38
CA ILE A 93 9.52 12.87 -8.79
C ILE A 93 8.30 12.63 -9.66
N TYR A 94 7.34 11.87 -9.13
CA TYR A 94 6.09 11.56 -9.81
C TYR A 94 4.90 11.90 -8.91
N PRO A 95 4.50 13.19 -8.82
CA PRO A 95 3.45 13.62 -7.89
C PRO A 95 2.07 13.09 -8.25
N TYR A 96 1.25 12.84 -7.23
CA TYR A 96 -0.15 12.43 -7.37
C TYR A 96 -1.04 13.52 -7.98
N LYS A 97 -1.84 13.11 -8.96
CA LYS A 97 -2.72 13.98 -9.78
C LYS A 97 -4.20 13.60 -9.71
N ALA A 98 -4.55 12.50 -9.03
CA ALA A 98 -5.93 12.03 -8.87
C ALA A 98 -6.68 11.81 -10.21
N ARG A 99 -5.96 11.38 -11.25
CA ARG A 99 -6.50 11.04 -12.57
C ARG A 99 -5.54 10.13 -13.29
N ASP A 100 -6.04 9.39 -14.27
CA ASP A 100 -5.19 8.64 -15.18
C ASP A 100 -4.34 9.61 -16.00
N GLY A 101 -3.05 9.32 -16.04
CA GLY A 101 -2.05 10.03 -16.82
C GLY A 101 -1.43 9.13 -17.87
N ASN A 102 -0.53 9.72 -18.64
CA ASN A 102 0.28 8.98 -19.59
C ASN A 102 1.52 8.45 -18.88
N TYR A 103 1.89 7.22 -19.24
CA TYR A 103 3.15 6.61 -18.87
C TYR A 103 4.34 7.54 -19.23
N ASP A 104 5.18 7.85 -18.23
CA ASP A 104 6.37 8.70 -18.39
C ASP A 104 7.61 7.93 -17.94
N SER A 105 8.26 7.26 -18.90
CA SER A 105 9.46 6.44 -18.65
C SER A 105 10.63 7.24 -18.07
N ASN A 106 10.67 8.56 -18.29
CA ASN A 106 11.79 9.39 -17.85
C ASN A 106 11.76 9.66 -16.34
N LYS A 107 10.59 9.49 -15.71
CA LYS A 107 10.40 9.67 -14.26
C LYS A 107 10.49 8.36 -13.49
N MET A 108 10.46 7.25 -14.21
CA MET A 108 10.65 5.93 -13.61
C MET A 108 12.11 5.79 -13.19
N ASN A 109 12.36 4.92 -12.22
CA ASN A 109 13.67 4.30 -12.03
C ASN A 109 14.78 5.11 -11.33
N SER A 110 14.50 6.21 -10.62
CA SER A 110 15.46 6.79 -9.65
C SER A 110 14.84 7.85 -8.73
N PRO A 111 14.96 7.78 -7.39
CA PRO A 111 15.45 6.64 -6.60
C PRO A 111 14.35 5.59 -6.41
N MET A 112 14.74 4.32 -6.38
CA MET A 112 13.82 3.18 -6.33
C MET A 112 13.76 2.59 -4.92
N VAL A 113 12.55 2.34 -4.42
CA VAL A 113 12.34 1.37 -3.34
C VAL A 113 11.81 0.07 -3.93
N MET A 114 12.55 -1.01 -3.71
CA MET A 114 12.28 -2.35 -4.25
C MET A 114 11.67 -3.27 -3.21
N ILE A 115 10.96 -4.28 -3.68
CA ILE A 115 10.47 -5.40 -2.86
C ILE A 115 10.93 -6.71 -3.48
N ASP A 116 11.25 -7.71 -2.65
CA ASP A 116 11.67 -9.03 -3.15
C ASP A 116 10.44 -9.89 -3.52
N GLY A 117 9.30 -9.63 -2.88
CA GLY A 117 8.05 -10.35 -3.14
C GLY A 117 6.92 -9.93 -2.22
N HIS A 118 5.78 -10.57 -2.42
CA HIS A 118 4.57 -10.37 -1.65
C HIS A 118 3.89 -11.72 -1.39
N GLU A 119 3.00 -11.77 -0.41
CA GLU A 119 2.25 -12.96 -0.04
C GLU A 119 0.83 -12.59 0.39
N MET A 120 -0.13 -13.46 0.07
CA MET A 120 -1.49 -13.35 0.58
C MET A 120 -1.57 -14.01 1.97
N VAL A 121 -2.08 -13.25 2.93
CA VAL A 121 -2.53 -13.83 4.20
C VAL A 121 -3.77 -14.68 3.90
N PRO A 122 -3.90 -15.89 4.47
CA PRO A 122 -5.10 -16.71 4.29
C PRO A 122 -6.38 -15.91 4.58
N ALA A 123 -7.35 -16.02 3.68
CA ALA A 123 -8.62 -15.32 3.82
C ALA A 123 -9.34 -15.74 5.11
N ASN A 124 -10.01 -14.78 5.76
CA ASN A 124 -10.84 -15.00 6.95
C ASN A 124 -10.10 -15.66 8.13
N ASN A 125 -8.80 -15.41 8.26
CA ASN A 125 -7.98 -15.95 9.35
C ASN A 125 -7.31 -14.81 10.12
N GLU A 126 -8.01 -14.30 11.13
CA GLU A 126 -7.53 -13.20 11.97
C GLU A 126 -6.25 -13.54 12.73
N ASN A 127 -6.03 -14.81 13.09
CA ASN A 127 -4.81 -15.23 13.78
C ASN A 127 -3.59 -15.07 12.88
N ASP A 128 -3.69 -15.45 11.61
CA ASP A 128 -2.58 -15.30 10.66
C ASP A 128 -2.43 -13.83 10.23
N LEU A 129 -3.52 -13.08 10.14
CA LEU A 129 -3.45 -11.62 9.95
C LEU A 129 -2.74 -10.94 11.12
N MET A 130 -3.06 -11.29 12.36
CA MET A 130 -2.41 -10.75 13.56
C MET A 130 -0.90 -11.04 13.56
N LYS A 131 -0.50 -12.27 13.20
CA LYS A 131 0.92 -12.62 13.05
C LYS A 131 1.60 -11.78 11.96
N ALA A 132 0.94 -11.54 10.84
CA ALA A 132 1.49 -10.73 9.76
C ALA A 132 1.68 -9.26 10.19
N VAL A 133 0.65 -8.68 10.80
CA VAL A 133 0.66 -7.28 11.29
C VAL A 133 1.72 -7.05 12.36
N ALA A 134 1.97 -8.03 13.22
CA ALA A 134 3.02 -7.95 14.25
C ALA A 134 4.44 -7.78 13.66
N ASN A 135 4.65 -8.14 12.39
CA ASN A 135 5.95 -8.07 11.74
C ASN A 135 6.09 -6.87 10.80
N GLN A 136 5.01 -6.43 10.16
CA GLN A 136 5.02 -5.35 9.16
C GLN A 136 3.60 -4.86 8.81
N PRO A 137 3.45 -3.67 8.21
CA PRO A 137 2.17 -3.23 7.68
C PRO A 137 1.62 -4.19 6.64
N VAL A 138 0.31 -4.45 6.72
CA VAL A 138 -0.42 -5.36 5.83
C VAL A 138 -1.48 -4.57 5.08
N SER A 139 -1.51 -4.72 3.76
CA SER A 139 -2.56 -4.15 2.91
C SER A 139 -3.82 -5.01 2.99
N ILE A 140 -4.98 -4.40 3.26
CA ILE A 140 -6.28 -5.08 3.39
C ILE A 140 -7.33 -4.39 2.52
N ALA A 141 -8.35 -5.14 2.10
CA ALA A 141 -9.56 -4.61 1.52
C ALA A 141 -10.67 -4.63 2.58
N ILE A 142 -11.47 -3.57 2.63
CA ILE A 142 -12.66 -3.45 3.48
C ILE A 142 -13.82 -2.98 2.62
N ASP A 143 -15.05 -3.39 2.94
CA ASP A 143 -16.24 -2.75 2.38
C ASP A 143 -16.41 -1.40 3.09
N ALA A 144 -16.42 -0.33 2.30
CA ALA A 144 -16.58 1.04 2.78
C ALA A 144 -17.78 1.74 2.11
N GLY A 145 -18.73 0.97 1.56
CA GLY A 145 -19.93 1.49 0.91
C GLY A 145 -21.03 1.97 1.87
N GLY A 146 -20.99 1.51 3.13
CA GLY A 146 -21.97 1.87 4.15
C GLY A 146 -21.88 3.32 4.63
N SER A 147 -23.03 3.94 4.96
CA SER A 147 -23.09 5.30 5.51
C SER A 147 -22.34 5.45 6.83
N ASP A 148 -22.26 4.37 7.60
CA ASP A 148 -21.69 4.38 8.94
C ASP A 148 -20.18 4.65 8.89
N LEU A 149 -19.48 4.05 7.93
CA LEU A 149 -18.06 4.35 7.67
C LEU A 149 -17.85 5.72 7.01
N GLN A 150 -18.81 6.23 6.24
CA GLN A 150 -18.72 7.57 5.64
C GLN A 150 -18.67 8.68 6.69
N PHE A 151 -19.41 8.53 7.80
CA PHE A 151 -19.52 9.51 8.87
C PHE A 151 -18.81 9.09 10.18
N TYR A 152 -18.16 7.93 10.18
CA TYR A 152 -17.37 7.46 11.30
C TYR A 152 -16.34 8.51 11.73
N SER A 153 -16.22 8.75 13.04
CA SER A 153 -15.40 9.83 13.59
C SER A 153 -14.49 9.44 14.76
N ARG A 154 -14.82 8.39 15.51
CA ARG A 154 -14.05 7.87 16.67
C ARG A 154 -14.61 6.55 17.16
N CYS A 155 -13.85 5.85 18.02
CA CYS A 155 -14.17 4.59 18.71
C CYS A 155 -14.08 3.32 17.84
N GLN A 156 -14.22 2.13 18.39
CA GLN A 156 -14.23 0.92 17.57
C GLN A 156 -15.46 0.92 16.64
N TYR A 157 -15.28 0.48 15.38
CA TYR A 157 -16.36 0.26 14.44
C TYR A 157 -16.72 -1.22 14.45
N ASP A 158 -17.98 -1.52 14.76
CA ASP A 158 -18.57 -2.85 14.62
C ASP A 158 -19.86 -2.64 13.80
N GLU A 159 -19.95 -3.27 12.63
CA GLU A 159 -21.15 -3.21 11.80
C GLU A 159 -22.25 -4.04 12.47
N VAL A 160 -23.41 -3.44 12.70
CA VAL A 160 -24.57 -4.16 13.22
C VAL A 160 -25.40 -4.59 12.02
N ASP A 161 -25.24 -5.84 11.59
CA ASP A 161 -26.13 -6.43 10.59
C ASP A 161 -27.58 -6.30 11.07
N SER A 162 -28.41 -5.57 10.33
CA SER A 162 -29.85 -5.54 10.57
C SER A 162 -30.49 -6.79 9.95
N ASP A 163 -31.00 -7.69 10.81
CA ASP A 163 -31.76 -8.90 10.46
C ASP A 163 -32.87 -8.68 9.40
#